data_AF-V6L7J8-F1
#
_entry.id   AF-V6L7J8-F1
#
_cell.length_a   1.000
_cell.length_b   1.000
_cell.length_c   1.000
_cell.angle_alpha   90.00
_cell.angle_beta   90.00
_cell.angle_gamma   90.00
#
_symmetry.space_group_name_H-M   'P 1'
#
loop_
_entity.id
_entity.type
_entity.pdbx_description
1 polymer ?
#
loop_
_entity_poly.entity_id
_entity_poly.type
_entity_poly.pdbx_seq_one_letter_code
_entity_poly.pdbx_strand_id
1 'polypeptide(L)'
;MQERVFKRKVLDANILKEMHANNVCYSKHSKDRFIPFKFDKFGYVECKLFKKILNFPSNTTFFGGTGCKKLMELLSEIVIDSRSSKIALNRHYALTRLQWCDRTLRHNLQILERIGFLTAFKNKKGYIFLSMHNFTKIENYEHSGLNGESNLPNSFFLGICGYLKKLFKKLKDRAFKLANKHGVFFLKIPKHFQMQNFNNIFLEFVSVNNPCLSYRLTYDQLVGKKIPNIKCSYQQAIVKKNIHRALDELSIDKEILAS
;
A
#
# COMPACT_ATOMS: atom_id res chain seq x y z
N MET A 1 26.65 33.85 -16.73
CA MET A 1 26.20 32.91 -15.69
C MET A 1 26.32 31.50 -16.25
N GLN A 2 27.28 30.70 -15.80
CA GLN A 2 27.34 29.28 -16.17
C GLN A 2 26.27 28.52 -15.38
N GLU A 3 25.31 27.91 -16.08
CA GLU A 3 24.36 26.98 -15.49
C GLU A 3 25.12 25.82 -14.83
N ARG A 4 25.15 25.81 -13.49
CA ARG A 4 25.56 24.62 -12.74
C ARG A 4 24.47 23.56 -12.93
N VAL A 5 24.59 22.78 -13.99
CA VAL A 5 23.87 21.52 -14.14
C VAL A 5 24.30 20.63 -12.98
N PHE A 6 23.47 20.56 -11.93
CA PHE A 6 23.60 19.59 -10.87
C PHE A 6 23.38 18.20 -11.48
N LYS A 7 24.43 17.61 -12.06
CA LYS A 7 24.47 16.19 -12.41
C LYS A 7 24.25 15.43 -11.10
N ARG A 8 23.05 14.86 -10.93
CA ARG A 8 22.75 13.95 -9.81
C ARG A 8 23.79 12.83 -9.86
N LYS A 9 24.71 12.80 -8.90
CA LYS A 9 25.59 11.63 -8.70
C LYS A 9 24.67 10.44 -8.40
N VAL A 10 24.46 9.60 -9.40
CA VAL A 10 23.85 8.27 -9.21
C VAL A 10 24.88 7.50 -8.38
N LEU A 11 24.64 7.37 -7.07
CA LEU A 11 25.54 6.57 -6.23
C LEU A 11 25.47 5.10 -6.64
N ASP A 12 26.63 4.45 -6.58
CA ASP A 12 26.79 3.03 -6.81
C ASP A 12 25.85 2.22 -5.90
N ALA A 13 25.18 1.22 -6.49
CA ALA A 13 24.31 0.31 -5.78
C ALA A 13 25.04 -0.44 -4.65
N ASN A 14 26.33 -0.71 -4.80
CA ASN A 14 27.15 -1.37 -3.78
C ASN A 14 27.32 -0.48 -2.54
N ILE A 15 27.57 0.82 -2.74
CA ILE A 15 27.67 1.80 -1.65
C ILE A 15 26.35 1.90 -0.90
N LEU A 16 25.21 1.91 -1.62
CA LEU A 16 23.89 1.93 -0.97
C LEU A 16 23.61 0.66 -0.17
N LYS A 17 24.05 -0.51 -0.64
CA LYS A 17 23.94 -1.77 0.11
C LYS A 17 24.77 -1.76 1.38
N GLU A 18 26.01 -1.26 1.30
CA GLU A 18 26.89 -1.14 2.45
C GLU A 18 26.31 -0.17 3.50
N MET A 19 25.87 1.01 3.06
CA MET A 19 25.21 1.98 3.96
C MET A 19 23.94 1.40 4.61
N HIS A 20 23.17 0.60 3.88
CA HIS A 20 22.02 -0.11 4.43
C HIS A 20 22.45 -1.12 5.50
N ALA A 21 23.43 -1.97 5.21
CA ALA A 21 23.96 -2.96 6.16
C ALA A 21 24.47 -2.31 7.45
N ASN A 22 25.14 -1.15 7.34
CA ASN A 22 25.61 -0.37 8.48
C ASN A 22 24.44 0.15 9.36
N ASN A 23 23.36 0.63 8.75
CA ASN A 23 22.14 1.02 9.49
C ASN A 23 21.51 -0.17 10.21
N VAL A 24 21.43 -1.33 9.54
CA VAL A 24 20.88 -2.56 10.11
C VAL A 24 21.72 -3.04 11.29
N CYS A 25 23.05 -3.08 11.14
CA CYS A 25 23.99 -3.49 12.18
C CYS A 25 23.84 -2.62 13.44
N TYR A 26 23.81 -1.30 13.26
CA TYR A 26 23.63 -0.37 14.37
C TYR A 26 22.30 -0.62 15.11
N SER A 27 21.22 -0.89 14.37
CA SER A 27 19.89 -1.09 14.94
C SER A 27 19.77 -2.41 15.72
N LYS A 28 20.52 -3.45 15.34
CA LYS A 28 20.58 -4.74 16.08
C LYS A 28 21.08 -4.62 17.52
N HIS A 29 21.87 -3.59 17.83
CA HIS A 29 22.40 -3.36 19.18
C HIS A 29 21.36 -2.77 20.15
N SER A 30 20.18 -2.40 19.68
CA SER A 30 19.10 -1.98 20.57
C SER A 30 18.50 -3.19 21.29
N LYS A 31 18.33 -3.07 22.62
CA LYS A 31 17.80 -4.16 23.46
C LYS A 31 16.32 -4.46 23.22
N ASP A 32 15.61 -3.57 22.54
CA ASP A 32 14.18 -3.68 22.25
C ASP A 32 13.92 -4.51 21.00
N ARG A 33 13.85 -5.84 21.18
CA ARG A 33 13.51 -6.83 20.14
C ARG A 33 12.03 -6.83 19.77
N PHE A 34 11.39 -5.67 19.72
CA PHE A 34 10.03 -5.57 19.23
C PHE A 34 10.07 -5.58 17.70
N ILE A 35 9.34 -6.53 17.10
CA ILE A 35 9.09 -6.55 15.65
C ILE A 35 7.72 -5.87 15.46
N PRO A 36 7.66 -4.66 14.89
CA PRO A 36 6.46 -3.84 14.91
C PRO A 36 5.33 -4.36 14.01
N PHE A 37 5.58 -5.41 13.23
CA PHE A 37 4.63 -5.97 12.28
C PHE A 37 4.09 -7.32 12.77
N LYS A 38 3.54 -7.33 13.99
CA LYS A 38 2.67 -8.40 14.45
C LYS A 38 1.28 -8.11 13.90
N PHE A 39 0.90 -8.86 12.87
CA PHE A 39 -0.49 -8.98 12.50
C PHE A 39 -1.07 -10.09 13.36
N ASP A 40 -2.15 -9.80 14.09
CA ASP A 40 -2.68 -10.65 15.17
C ASP A 40 -2.84 -12.13 14.80
N LYS A 41 -2.94 -12.46 13.51
CA LYS A 41 -3.13 -13.83 13.01
C LYS A 41 -1.96 -14.46 12.23
N PHE A 42 -0.93 -13.71 11.84
CA PHE A 42 0.20 -14.24 11.04
C PHE A 42 1.50 -14.38 11.81
N GLY A 43 1.52 -14.01 13.10
CA GLY A 43 2.77 -13.84 13.81
C GLY A 43 3.62 -12.77 13.13
N TYR A 44 4.90 -13.07 12.89
CA TYR A 44 5.84 -12.17 12.22
C TYR A 44 5.58 -12.14 10.71
N VAL A 45 5.39 -10.93 10.14
CA VAL A 45 5.28 -10.78 8.68
C VAL A 45 6.65 -10.80 8.03
N GLU A 46 6.85 -11.72 7.08
CA GLU A 46 8.05 -11.76 6.26
C GLU A 46 8.23 -10.46 5.46
N CYS A 47 9.49 -10.01 5.31
CA CYS A 47 9.86 -8.78 4.59
C CYS A 47 9.20 -8.67 3.21
N LYS A 48 9.11 -9.78 2.48
CA LYS A 48 8.48 -9.85 1.15
C LYS A 48 6.98 -9.55 1.20
N LEU A 49 6.30 -10.04 2.23
CA LEU A 49 4.86 -9.85 2.41
C LEU A 49 4.56 -8.43 2.88
N PHE A 50 5.39 -7.89 3.77
CA PHE A 50 5.28 -6.51 4.18
C PHE A 50 5.54 -5.51 3.05
N LYS A 51 6.58 -5.74 2.24
CA LYS A 51 6.83 -4.95 1.02
C LYS A 51 5.65 -4.99 0.06
N LYS A 52 4.95 -6.13 -0.05
CA LYS A 52 3.72 -6.18 -0.85
C LYS A 52 2.66 -5.26 -0.25
N ILE A 53 2.39 -5.33 1.06
CA ILE A 53 1.40 -4.49 1.76
C ILE A 53 1.72 -2.99 1.60
N LEU A 54 2.99 -2.59 1.72
CA LEU A 54 3.41 -1.19 1.55
C LEU A 54 3.31 -0.72 0.08
N ASN A 55 3.67 -1.56 -0.89
CA ASN A 55 3.71 -1.18 -2.30
C ASN A 55 2.33 -1.01 -2.97
N PHE A 56 1.22 -1.08 -2.23
CA PHE A 56 -0.09 -0.83 -2.82
C PHE A 56 -0.27 0.64 -3.22
N PRO A 57 -0.63 0.94 -4.49
CA PRO A 57 -0.77 2.31 -4.98
C PRO A 57 -1.81 3.13 -4.20
N SER A 58 -2.85 2.47 -3.68
CA SER A 58 -3.98 3.06 -2.95
C SER A 58 -3.65 3.50 -1.52
N ASN A 59 -2.53 3.05 -0.94
CA ASN A 59 -2.20 3.36 0.47
C ASN A 59 -1.49 4.70 0.62
N THR A 60 -1.27 5.43 -0.47
CA THR A 60 -0.52 6.69 -0.46
C THR A 60 -1.17 7.76 0.42
N THR A 61 -2.51 7.78 0.50
CA THR A 61 -3.27 8.68 1.37
C THR A 61 -3.12 8.32 2.85
N PHE A 62 -3.06 7.02 3.19
CA PHE A 62 -2.86 6.54 4.57
C PHE A 62 -1.53 7.01 5.16
N PHE A 63 -0.47 7.08 4.36
CA PHE A 63 0.84 7.53 4.83
C PHE A 63 0.99 9.06 4.87
N GLY A 64 0.02 9.86 4.39
CA GLY A 64 0.18 11.31 4.26
C GLY A 64 0.88 11.77 2.97
N GLY A 65 0.93 10.90 1.95
CA GLY A 65 1.45 11.20 0.61
C GLY A 65 2.59 10.29 0.15
N THR A 66 3.04 10.49 -1.10
CA THR A 66 4.06 9.66 -1.75
C THR A 66 5.42 9.72 -1.04
N GLY A 67 5.77 10.89 -0.48
CA GLY A 67 6.99 11.05 0.30
C GLY A 67 6.98 10.16 1.52
N CYS A 68 5.98 10.32 2.38
CA CYS A 68 5.84 9.56 3.61
C CYS A 68 5.77 8.05 3.36
N LYS A 69 5.10 7.61 2.28
CA LYS A 69 5.11 6.21 1.85
C LYS A 69 6.53 5.70 1.58
N LYS A 70 7.32 6.40 0.76
CA LYS A 70 8.71 6.02 0.45
C LYS A 70 9.60 5.99 1.70
N LEU A 71 9.40 6.94 2.61
CA LEU A 71 10.13 6.96 3.88
C LEU A 71 9.74 5.76 4.74
N MET A 72 8.45 5.46 4.87
CA MET A 72 7.97 4.28 5.59
C MET A 72 8.55 3.00 5.01
N GLU A 73 8.59 2.83 3.69
CA GLU A 73 9.22 1.69 3.02
C GLU A 73 10.70 1.54 3.42
N LEU A 74 11.47 2.64 3.43
CA LEU A 74 12.87 2.61 3.85
C LEU A 74 13.03 2.21 5.32
N LEU A 75 12.28 2.82 6.23
CA LEU A 75 12.39 2.54 7.67
C LEU A 75 11.98 1.10 7.98
N SER A 76 10.93 0.65 7.31
CA SER A 76 10.41 -0.72 7.34
C SER A 76 11.44 -1.77 6.97
N GLU A 77 12.20 -1.54 5.89
CA GLU A 77 13.30 -2.42 5.48
C GLU A 77 14.34 -2.57 6.60
N ILE A 78 14.80 -1.44 7.17
CA ILE A 78 15.79 -1.44 8.25
C ILE A 78 15.27 -2.20 9.48
N VAL A 79 14.03 -1.94 9.89
CA VAL A 79 13.37 -2.59 11.04
C VAL A 79 13.32 -4.10 10.88
N ILE A 80 12.91 -4.57 9.69
CA ILE A 80 12.78 -6.01 9.44
C ILE A 80 14.13 -6.69 9.43
N ASP A 81 15.10 -6.11 8.72
CA ASP A 81 16.42 -6.71 8.57
C ASP A 81 17.23 -6.64 9.88
N SER A 82 16.99 -5.63 10.71
CA SER A 82 17.56 -5.52 12.06
C SER A 82 16.79 -6.28 13.13
N ARG A 83 15.54 -6.68 12.87
CA ARG A 83 14.60 -7.25 13.85
C ARG A 83 14.44 -6.37 15.09
N SER A 84 14.45 -5.06 14.92
CA SER A 84 14.27 -4.08 15.99
C SER A 84 13.31 -2.97 15.62
N SER A 85 12.47 -2.60 16.59
CA SER A 85 11.59 -1.44 16.52
C SER A 85 12.33 -0.12 16.73
N LYS A 86 13.50 -0.15 17.36
CA LYS A 86 14.33 1.02 17.59
C LYS A 86 15.47 1.02 16.60
N ILE A 87 15.46 2.00 15.71
CA ILE A 87 16.46 2.16 14.67
C ILE A 87 17.20 3.48 14.83
N ALA A 88 18.46 3.51 14.42
CA ALA A 88 19.19 4.75 14.23
C ALA A 88 19.35 5.00 12.74
N LEU A 89 18.49 5.85 12.20
CA LEU A 89 18.52 6.22 10.81
C LEU A 89 19.72 7.16 10.56
N ASN A 90 20.70 6.68 9.80
CA ASN A 90 21.74 7.54 9.26
C ASN A 90 21.11 8.51 8.25
N ARG A 91 21.24 9.82 8.51
CA ARG A 91 20.70 10.88 7.65
C ARG A 91 21.27 10.80 6.24
N HIS A 92 22.59 10.65 6.12
CA HIS A 92 23.24 10.62 4.82
C HIS A 92 22.71 9.44 3.98
N TYR A 93 22.55 8.27 4.59
CA TYR A 93 21.92 7.14 3.93
C TYR A 93 20.50 7.45 3.46
N ALA A 94 19.64 7.98 4.32
CA ALA A 94 18.26 8.30 3.98
C ALA A 94 18.15 9.32 2.85
N LEU A 95 18.91 10.42 2.93
CA LEU A 95 18.93 11.48 1.92
C LEU A 95 19.40 10.95 0.57
N THR A 96 20.45 10.13 0.58
CA THR A 96 21.00 9.53 -0.63
C THR A 96 20.05 8.52 -1.25
N ARG A 97 19.50 7.60 -0.44
CA ARG A 97 18.63 6.51 -0.90
C ARG A 97 17.30 7.01 -1.46
N LEU A 98 16.76 8.09 -0.89
CA LEU A 98 15.49 8.70 -1.29
C LEU A 98 15.67 9.86 -2.29
N GLN A 99 16.92 10.30 -2.52
CA GLN A 99 17.28 11.48 -3.31
C GLN A 99 16.59 12.75 -2.81
N TRP A 100 16.63 12.98 -1.49
CA TRP A 100 15.97 14.09 -0.82
C TRP A 100 16.97 15.07 -0.20
N CYS A 101 16.51 16.30 0.04
CA CYS A 101 17.18 17.24 0.91
C CYS A 101 16.70 17.06 2.37
N ASP A 102 17.48 17.57 3.32
CA ASP A 102 17.19 17.38 4.76
C ASP A 102 15.84 17.96 5.17
N ARG A 103 15.41 19.09 4.57
CA ARG A 103 14.08 19.68 4.79
C ARG A 103 12.96 18.67 4.45
N THR A 104 13.05 17.99 3.32
CA THR A 104 12.05 17.00 2.90
C THR A 104 12.03 15.79 3.84
N LEU A 105 13.19 15.30 4.27
CA LEU A 105 13.27 14.19 5.22
C LEU A 105 12.59 14.56 6.55
N ARG A 106 12.90 15.74 7.11
CA ARG A 106 12.30 16.22 8.37
C ARG A 106 10.80 16.39 8.26
N HIS A 107 10.31 16.96 7.16
CA HIS A 107 8.88 17.15 6.95
C HIS A 107 8.11 15.83 6.91
N ASN A 108 8.61 14.83 6.17
CA ASN A 108 7.96 13.52 6.11
C ASN A 108 8.07 12.76 7.44
N LEU A 109 9.17 12.89 8.19
CA LEU A 109 9.27 12.33 9.55
C LEU A 109 8.21 12.92 10.49
N GLN A 110 8.00 14.24 10.45
CA GLN A 110 6.96 14.91 11.26
C GLN A 110 5.56 14.43 10.91
N ILE A 111 5.26 14.20 9.64
CA ILE A 111 3.95 13.67 9.23
C ILE A 111 3.77 12.24 9.77
N LEU A 112 4.76 11.37 9.61
CA LEU A 112 4.69 10.00 10.10
C LEU A 112 4.58 9.91 11.62
N GLU A 113 5.24 10.83 12.33
CA GLU A 113 5.12 10.96 13.79
C GLU A 113 3.71 11.39 14.19
N ARG A 114 3.12 12.39 13.51
CA ARG A 114 1.74 12.84 13.77
C ARG A 114 0.69 11.77 13.52
N ILE A 115 0.89 10.92 12.52
CA ILE A 115 -0.01 9.78 12.23
C ILE A 115 0.21 8.62 13.22
N GLY A 116 1.27 8.66 14.02
CA GLY A 116 1.55 7.63 15.03
C GLY A 116 2.31 6.40 14.50
N PHE A 117 2.96 6.49 13.34
CA PHE A 117 3.80 5.39 12.83
C PHE A 117 5.13 5.25 13.57
N LEU A 118 5.65 6.36 14.09
CA LEU A 118 6.95 6.40 14.73
C LEU A 118 7.00 7.50 15.78
N THR A 119 8.04 7.47 16.61
CA THR A 119 8.43 8.58 17.48
C THR A 119 9.92 8.82 17.33
N ALA A 120 10.31 10.07 17.09
CA ALA A 120 11.69 10.49 17.05
C ALA A 120 12.15 10.88 18.47
N PHE A 121 12.82 9.96 19.18
CA PHE A 121 13.18 10.17 20.58
C PHE A 121 14.57 10.78 20.79
N LYS A 122 15.44 10.75 19.78
CA LYS A 122 16.77 11.38 19.87
C LYS A 122 17.28 11.82 18.52
N ASN A 123 17.88 13.01 18.50
CA ASN A 123 18.52 13.57 17.33
C ASN A 123 20.01 13.82 17.61
N LYS A 124 20.91 13.16 16.88
CA LYS A 124 22.37 13.37 16.95
C LYS A 124 22.90 13.83 15.60
N LYS A 125 24.09 14.44 15.58
CA LYS A 125 24.77 14.78 14.32
C LYS A 125 24.90 13.51 13.46
N GLY A 126 24.35 13.56 12.24
CA GLY A 126 24.34 12.43 11.30
C GLY A 126 23.27 11.35 11.52
N TYR A 127 22.62 11.27 12.68
CA TYR A 127 21.66 10.19 13.00
C TYR A 127 20.35 10.68 13.61
N ILE A 128 19.26 10.01 13.28
CA ILE A 128 17.93 10.20 13.89
C ILE A 128 17.52 8.87 14.50
N PHE A 129 17.29 8.86 15.81
CA PHE A 129 16.84 7.67 16.52
C PHE A 129 15.32 7.65 16.55
N LEU A 130 14.76 6.55 16.06
CA LEU A 130 13.34 6.38 15.83
C LEU A 130 12.87 5.13 16.56
N SER A 131 11.71 5.23 17.19
CA SER A 131 10.95 4.08 17.70
C SER A 131 9.76 3.88 16.78
N MET A 132 9.65 2.69 16.18
CA MET A 132 8.60 2.35 15.22
C MET A 132 7.43 1.71 15.97
N HIS A 133 6.23 2.18 15.67
CA HIS A 133 5.00 1.69 16.31
C HIS A 133 4.32 0.62 15.46
N ASN A 134 3.42 -0.14 16.09
CA ASN A 134 2.57 -1.05 15.34
C ASN A 134 1.52 -0.26 14.57
N PHE A 135 1.72 -0.15 13.25
CA PHE A 135 0.83 0.61 12.39
C PHE A 135 -0.57 0.01 12.25
N THR A 136 -0.76 -1.28 12.59
CA THR A 136 -2.09 -1.89 12.57
C THR A 136 -3.02 -1.30 13.64
N LYS A 137 -2.47 -0.58 14.62
CA LYS A 137 -3.20 0.09 15.69
C LYS A 137 -3.51 1.57 15.41
N ILE A 138 -3.12 2.08 14.23
CA ILE A 138 -3.38 3.47 13.86
C ILE A 138 -4.86 3.64 13.54
N GLU A 139 -5.46 4.72 14.04
CA GLU A 139 -6.84 5.07 13.78
C GLU A 139 -7.08 5.24 12.27
N ASN A 140 -8.17 4.69 11.75
CA ASN A 140 -8.49 4.60 10.31
C ASN A 140 -7.60 3.66 9.48
N TYR A 141 -6.70 2.88 10.09
CA TYR A 141 -6.08 1.77 9.39
C TYR A 141 -7.12 0.67 9.13
N GLU A 142 -7.66 0.64 7.91
CA GLU A 142 -8.37 -0.53 7.43
C GLU A 142 -7.38 -1.56 6.93
N HIS A 143 -7.37 -2.74 7.58
CA HIS A 143 -6.58 -3.86 7.11
C HIS A 143 -7.11 -4.33 5.75
N SER A 144 -6.54 -3.78 4.68
CA SER A 144 -6.69 -4.30 3.33
C SER A 144 -5.78 -5.53 3.17
N GLY A 145 -6.17 -6.59 3.89
CA GLY A 145 -5.81 -8.01 3.80
C GLY A 145 -4.37 -8.46 4.11
N LEU A 146 -4.30 -9.28 5.14
CA LEU A 146 -3.89 -10.68 5.09
C LEU A 146 -5.03 -11.34 5.87
N ASN A 147 -5.88 -12.13 5.21
CA ASN A 147 -7.05 -12.66 5.89
C ASN A 147 -6.66 -13.83 6.78
N GLY A 148 -6.88 -13.67 8.08
CA GLY A 148 -6.84 -14.79 9.02
C GLY A 148 -8.22 -15.38 9.31
N GLU A 149 -9.12 -15.53 8.34
CA GLU A 149 -10.39 -16.24 8.64
C GLU A 149 -11.14 -16.90 7.47
N SER A 150 -10.72 -16.68 6.22
CA SER A 150 -11.20 -17.50 5.11
C SER A 150 -10.00 -17.95 4.27
N ASN A 151 -9.82 -19.25 4.07
CA ASN A 151 -8.87 -19.75 3.07
C ASN A 151 -9.70 -20.03 1.82
N LEU A 152 -10.15 -18.98 1.11
CA LEU A 152 -10.84 -19.20 -0.15
C LEU A 152 -9.84 -19.87 -1.11
N PRO A 153 -10.25 -20.95 -1.79
CA PRO A 153 -9.32 -21.74 -2.60
C PRO A 153 -8.81 -20.90 -3.77
N ASN A 154 -7.60 -21.17 -4.25
CA ASN A 154 -7.05 -20.45 -5.42
C ASN A 154 -7.98 -20.54 -6.65
N SER A 155 -8.66 -21.67 -6.82
CA SER A 155 -9.67 -21.89 -7.86
C SER A 155 -10.82 -20.87 -7.81
N PHE A 156 -11.19 -20.40 -6.61
CA PHE A 156 -12.16 -19.31 -6.44
C PHE A 156 -11.67 -18.02 -7.10
N PHE A 157 -10.47 -17.57 -6.73
CA PHE A 157 -9.90 -16.32 -7.25
C PHE A 157 -9.63 -16.38 -8.74
N LEU A 158 -9.24 -17.54 -9.26
CA LEU A 158 -9.09 -17.76 -10.70
C LEU A 158 -10.44 -17.62 -11.42
N GLY A 159 -11.50 -18.24 -10.89
CA GLY A 159 -12.84 -18.16 -11.45
C GLY A 159 -13.42 -16.74 -11.44
N ILE A 160 -13.22 -15.99 -10.35
CA ILE A 160 -13.64 -14.59 -10.26
C ILE A 160 -12.79 -13.70 -11.18
N CYS A 161 -11.47 -13.84 -11.18
CA CYS A 161 -10.60 -13.02 -12.03
C CYS A 161 -10.90 -13.25 -13.52
N GLY A 162 -11.14 -14.50 -13.93
CA GLY A 162 -11.57 -14.82 -15.29
C GLY A 162 -12.88 -14.13 -15.67
N TYR A 163 -13.86 -14.13 -14.77
CA TYR A 163 -15.13 -13.41 -14.95
C TYR A 163 -14.93 -11.89 -15.04
N LEU A 164 -14.16 -11.30 -14.13
CA LEU A 164 -13.90 -9.86 -14.10
C LEU A 164 -13.13 -9.40 -15.34
N LYS A 165 -12.21 -10.20 -15.89
CA LYS A 165 -11.54 -9.91 -17.17
C LYS A 165 -12.53 -9.86 -18.33
N LYS A 166 -13.52 -10.77 -18.35
CA LYS A 166 -14.59 -10.75 -19.36
C LYS A 166 -15.48 -9.51 -19.20
N LEU A 167 -15.83 -9.13 -17.97
CA LEU A 167 -16.57 -7.91 -17.69
C LEU A 167 -15.79 -6.66 -18.09
N PHE A 168 -14.51 -6.55 -17.71
CA PHE A 168 -13.66 -5.42 -18.10
C PHE A 168 -13.64 -5.21 -19.61
N LYS A 169 -13.54 -6.28 -20.41
CA LYS A 169 -13.59 -6.16 -21.88
C LYS A 169 -14.92 -5.56 -22.37
N LYS A 170 -16.04 -5.87 -21.72
CA LYS A 170 -17.36 -5.33 -22.05
C LYS A 170 -17.56 -3.89 -21.56
N LEU A 171 -16.93 -3.55 -20.44
CA LEU A 171 -17.11 -2.28 -19.73
C LEU A 171 -15.93 -1.31 -19.92
N LYS A 172 -15.03 -1.57 -20.88
CA LYS A 172 -13.76 -0.85 -21.06
C LYS A 172 -13.96 0.66 -21.21
N ASP A 173 -15.03 1.05 -21.87
CA ASP A 173 -15.37 2.45 -22.17
C ASP A 173 -16.51 2.98 -21.31
N ARG A 174 -16.97 2.22 -20.29
CA ARG A 174 -17.99 2.67 -19.35
C ARG A 174 -17.37 3.51 -18.23
N ALA A 175 -17.96 4.67 -18.02
CA ALA A 175 -17.66 5.59 -16.93
C ALA A 175 -18.44 5.20 -15.66
N PHE A 176 -17.78 5.34 -14.50
CA PHE A 176 -18.34 5.05 -13.18
C PHE A 176 -18.24 6.27 -12.27
N LYS A 177 -19.26 6.47 -11.42
CA LYS A 177 -19.24 7.46 -10.32
C LYS A 177 -19.14 6.72 -9.00
N LEU A 178 -18.06 6.97 -8.24
CA LEU A 178 -17.88 6.34 -6.94
C LEU A 178 -18.52 7.22 -5.85
N ALA A 179 -19.26 6.60 -4.93
CA ALA A 179 -19.84 7.30 -3.79
C ALA A 179 -18.74 8.05 -3.00
N ASN A 180 -19.02 9.30 -2.63
CA ASN A 180 -18.10 10.16 -1.87
C ASN A 180 -16.74 10.43 -2.55
N LYS A 181 -16.63 10.24 -3.88
CA LYS A 181 -15.45 10.63 -4.66
C LYS A 181 -15.85 11.56 -5.80
N HIS A 182 -15.11 12.65 -5.95
CA HIS A 182 -15.29 13.57 -7.07
C HIS A 182 -14.62 13.02 -8.33
N GLY A 183 -15.36 13.07 -9.44
CA GLY A 183 -14.88 12.70 -10.76
C GLY A 183 -15.50 11.43 -11.31
N VAL A 184 -15.07 11.11 -12.52
CA VAL A 184 -15.48 9.94 -13.29
C VAL A 184 -14.31 8.97 -13.34
N PHE A 185 -14.60 7.67 -13.33
CA PHE A 185 -13.59 6.63 -13.29
C PHE A 185 -13.83 5.55 -14.33
N PHE A 186 -12.75 4.96 -14.84
CA PHE A 186 -12.77 3.73 -15.63
C PHE A 186 -12.34 2.55 -14.77
N LEU A 187 -12.95 1.39 -15.02
CA LEU A 187 -12.50 0.16 -14.40
C LEU A 187 -11.14 -0.23 -14.97
N LYS A 188 -10.24 -0.74 -14.12
CA LYS A 188 -8.92 -1.25 -14.51
C LYS A 188 -8.92 -2.78 -14.55
N ILE A 189 -8.00 -3.35 -15.34
CA ILE A 189 -7.82 -4.80 -15.45
C ILE A 189 -7.55 -5.41 -14.06
N PRO A 190 -8.35 -6.41 -13.65
CA PRO A 190 -8.18 -7.09 -12.36
C PRO A 190 -6.91 -7.96 -12.35
N LYS A 191 -6.22 -7.98 -11.20
CA LYS A 191 -5.00 -8.79 -10.98
C LYS A 191 -5.28 -9.93 -10.00
N HIS A 192 -5.23 -11.18 -10.50
CA HIS A 192 -5.48 -12.41 -9.73
C HIS A 192 -4.60 -12.53 -8.49
N PHE A 193 -3.28 -12.39 -8.66
CA PHE A 193 -2.32 -12.55 -7.56
C PHE A 193 -2.58 -11.62 -6.38
N GLN A 194 -3.14 -10.43 -6.64
CA GLN A 194 -3.52 -9.51 -5.59
C GLN A 194 -4.70 -10.09 -4.79
N MET A 195 -5.81 -10.41 -5.47
CA MET A 195 -7.00 -10.96 -4.81
C MET A 195 -6.71 -12.18 -3.93
N GLN A 196 -5.85 -13.08 -4.41
CA GLN A 196 -5.43 -14.27 -3.66
C GLN A 196 -4.65 -13.91 -2.38
N ASN A 197 -3.65 -13.04 -2.46
CA ASN A 197 -2.81 -12.70 -1.32
C ASN A 197 -3.58 -12.01 -0.19
N PHE A 198 -4.58 -11.20 -0.55
CA PHE A 198 -5.45 -10.53 0.42
C PHE A 198 -6.68 -11.36 0.79
N ASN A 199 -6.88 -12.47 0.10
CA ASN A 199 -8.06 -13.31 0.13
C ASN A 199 -9.37 -12.48 0.11
N ASN A 200 -9.41 -11.51 -0.81
CA ASN A 200 -10.54 -10.61 -1.03
C ASN A 200 -10.62 -10.26 -2.52
N ILE A 201 -11.77 -9.79 -2.98
CA ILE A 201 -11.97 -9.32 -4.36
C ILE A 201 -11.83 -7.81 -4.35
N PHE A 202 -11.10 -7.27 -5.31
CA PHE A 202 -10.94 -5.83 -5.46
C PHE A 202 -11.22 -5.39 -6.88
N LEU A 203 -11.84 -4.24 -7.02
CA LEU A 203 -12.00 -3.54 -8.28
C LEU A 203 -11.28 -2.20 -8.17
N GLU A 204 -10.40 -1.94 -9.13
CA GLU A 204 -9.59 -0.71 -9.18
C GLU A 204 -10.18 0.20 -10.25
N PHE A 205 -10.42 1.45 -9.87
CA PHE A 205 -11.05 2.49 -10.66
C PHE A 205 -10.04 3.62 -10.85
N VAL A 206 -9.72 3.97 -12.08
CA VAL A 206 -8.75 5.01 -12.42
C VAL A 206 -9.51 6.24 -12.89
N SER A 207 -9.15 7.41 -12.38
CA SER A 207 -9.79 8.66 -12.79
C SER A 207 -9.58 8.92 -14.28
N VAL A 208 -10.64 9.34 -14.97
CA VAL A 208 -10.59 9.75 -16.38
C VAL A 208 -9.61 10.93 -16.56
N ASN A 209 -9.64 11.88 -15.62
CA ASN A 209 -8.90 13.13 -15.73
C ASN A 209 -7.49 13.06 -15.14
N ASN A 210 -7.21 12.05 -14.31
CA ASN A 210 -5.91 11.88 -13.68
C ASN A 210 -5.52 10.39 -13.58
N PRO A 211 -4.69 9.87 -14.50
CA PRO A 211 -4.32 8.45 -14.49
C PRO A 211 -3.49 8.03 -13.26
N CYS A 212 -2.93 8.98 -12.51
CA CYS A 212 -2.23 8.72 -11.24
C CYS A 212 -3.19 8.59 -10.05
N LEU A 213 -4.46 8.98 -10.21
CA LEU A 213 -5.48 8.86 -9.17
C LEU A 213 -6.29 7.58 -9.41
N SER A 214 -6.09 6.57 -8.56
CA SER A 214 -6.92 5.37 -8.56
C SER A 214 -7.49 5.07 -7.19
N TYR A 215 -8.73 4.60 -7.19
CA TYR A 215 -9.43 4.11 -6.01
C TYR A 215 -9.64 2.61 -6.14
N ARG A 216 -9.52 1.92 -5.02
CA ARG A 216 -9.78 0.49 -4.94
C ARG A 216 -10.92 0.26 -3.98
N LEU A 217 -11.92 -0.47 -4.43
CA LEU A 217 -13.00 -0.93 -3.59
C LEU A 217 -12.83 -2.43 -3.34
N THR A 218 -12.94 -2.84 -2.08
CA THR A 218 -13.10 -4.24 -1.69
C THR A 218 -14.48 -4.75 -2.11
N TYR A 219 -14.68 -6.07 -2.11
CA TYR A 219 -16.00 -6.66 -2.34
C TYR A 219 -17.07 -6.07 -1.41
N ASP A 220 -16.72 -5.91 -0.14
CA ASP A 220 -17.61 -5.38 0.88
C ASP A 220 -17.92 -3.90 0.65
N GLN A 221 -16.91 -3.09 0.35
CA GLN A 221 -17.11 -1.67 -0.01
C GLN A 221 -17.93 -1.48 -1.29
N LEU A 222 -17.85 -2.44 -2.23
CA LEU A 222 -18.57 -2.39 -3.49
C LEU A 222 -20.03 -2.86 -3.36
N VAL A 223 -20.27 -3.92 -2.59
CA VAL A 223 -21.57 -4.63 -2.55
C VAL A 223 -22.30 -4.40 -1.22
N GLY A 224 -21.61 -3.94 -0.18
CA GLY A 224 -22.11 -3.86 1.21
C GLY A 224 -22.31 -5.24 1.85
N LYS A 225 -21.57 -6.26 1.39
CA LYS A 225 -21.70 -7.65 1.86
C LYS A 225 -20.33 -8.30 2.02
N LYS A 226 -20.19 -9.13 3.05
CA LYS A 226 -19.03 -10.02 3.19
C LYS A 226 -19.00 -11.09 2.09
N ILE A 227 -17.80 -11.48 1.66
CA ILE A 227 -17.65 -12.63 0.76
C ILE A 227 -18.16 -13.88 1.50
N PRO A 228 -19.07 -14.67 0.90
CA PRO A 228 -19.55 -15.90 1.51
C PRO A 228 -18.39 -16.84 1.84
N ASN A 229 -18.41 -17.52 2.99
CA ASN A 229 -17.39 -18.51 3.32
C ASN A 229 -17.58 -19.75 2.43
N ILE A 230 -16.58 -20.07 1.60
CA ILE A 230 -16.82 -20.88 0.39
C ILE A 230 -16.72 -22.38 0.66
N LYS A 231 -17.77 -23.09 0.24
CA LYS A 231 -17.76 -24.56 0.06
C LYS A 231 -18.20 -25.03 -1.33
N CYS A 232 -18.81 -24.19 -2.20
CA CYS A 232 -19.31 -24.66 -3.52
C CYS A 232 -19.43 -23.60 -4.65
N SER A 233 -19.63 -24.07 -5.89
CA SER A 233 -19.78 -23.28 -7.13
C SER A 233 -20.95 -22.29 -7.12
N TYR A 234 -22.02 -22.60 -6.38
CA TYR A 234 -23.18 -21.73 -6.21
C TYR A 234 -22.82 -20.37 -5.58
N GLN A 235 -21.96 -20.37 -4.56
CA GLN A 235 -21.52 -19.13 -3.91
C GLN A 235 -20.66 -18.25 -4.83
N GLN A 236 -19.92 -18.85 -5.78
CA GLN A 236 -19.24 -18.08 -6.83
C GLN A 236 -20.21 -17.34 -7.74
N ALA A 237 -21.33 -17.97 -8.10
CA ALA A 237 -22.35 -17.34 -8.93
C ALA A 237 -22.99 -16.13 -8.23
N ILE A 238 -23.26 -16.25 -6.92
CA ILE A 238 -23.74 -15.14 -6.09
C ILE A 238 -22.75 -13.97 -6.11
N VAL A 239 -21.46 -14.25 -5.88
CA VAL A 239 -20.41 -13.22 -5.89
C VAL A 239 -20.36 -12.50 -7.24
N LYS A 240 -20.41 -13.25 -8.36
CA LYS A 240 -20.41 -12.68 -9.71
C LYS A 240 -21.64 -11.79 -9.96
N LYS A 241 -22.84 -12.27 -9.61
CA LYS A 241 -24.10 -11.53 -9.74
C LYS A 241 -24.07 -10.22 -8.94
N ASN A 242 -23.59 -10.28 -7.70
CA ASN A 242 -23.47 -9.12 -6.83
C ASN A 242 -22.51 -8.06 -7.39
N ILE A 243 -21.35 -8.48 -7.92
CA ILE A 243 -20.40 -7.55 -8.56
C ILE A 243 -21.03 -6.90 -9.79
N HIS A 244 -21.72 -7.67 -10.64
CA HIS A 244 -22.37 -7.14 -11.83
C HIS A 244 -23.38 -6.05 -11.46
N ARG A 245 -24.27 -6.36 -10.51
CA ARG A 245 -25.27 -5.41 -10.03
C ARG A 245 -24.65 -4.12 -9.49
N ALA A 246 -23.62 -4.24 -8.65
CA ALA A 246 -22.94 -3.08 -8.09
C ALA A 246 -22.26 -2.22 -9.17
N LEU A 247 -21.71 -2.84 -10.23
CA LEU A 247 -21.15 -2.09 -11.35
C LEU A 247 -22.21 -1.40 -12.19
N ASP A 248 -23.39 -2.00 -12.38
CA ASP A 248 -24.51 -1.33 -13.06
C ASP A 248 -25.00 -0.13 -12.25
N GLU A 249 -25.15 -0.28 -10.92
CA GLU A 249 -25.55 0.81 -10.02
C GLU A 249 -24.53 1.97 -9.99
N LEU A 250 -23.24 1.68 -10.18
CA LEU A 250 -22.17 2.70 -10.26
C LEU A 250 -21.99 3.30 -11.67
N SER A 251 -22.53 2.66 -12.69
CA SER A 251 -22.34 3.09 -14.08
C SER A 251 -23.17 4.33 -14.38
N ILE A 252 -22.58 5.27 -15.10
CA ILE A 252 -23.30 6.43 -15.61
C ILE A 252 -23.81 6.06 -17.00
N ASP A 253 -25.12 6.19 -17.24
CA ASP A 253 -25.68 6.06 -18.58
C ASP A 253 -25.16 7.19 -19.49
N LYS A 254 -24.87 6.85 -20.75
CA LYS A 254 -24.24 7.76 -21.73
C LYS A 254 -25.02 9.07 -21.94
N GLU A 255 -26.30 9.12 -21.61
CA GLU A 255 -27.15 10.31 -21.79
C GLU A 255 -26.77 11.47 -20.84
N ILE A 256 -26.10 11.20 -19.71
CA ILE A 256 -25.75 12.23 -18.72
C ILE A 256 -24.42 12.95 -19.07
N LEU A 257 -23.65 12.44 -20.04
CA LEU A 257 -22.38 13.05 -20.46
C LEU A 257 -22.52 14.10 -21.58
N ALA A 258 -23.75 14.37 -22.05
CA ALA A 258 -24.04 15.34 -23.10
C ALA A 258 -24.83 16.57 -22.61
N SER A 259 -24.98 16.74 -21.29
CA SER A 259 -25.54 17.95 -20.65
C SER A 259 -24.43 18.76 -20.01
#